data_AF-A0A954X5C3-F1
#
_entry.id   AF-A0A954X5C3-F1
#
_cell.length_a   1.000
_cell.length_b   1.000
_cell.length_c   1.000
_cell.angle_alpha   90.00
_cell.angle_beta   90.00
_cell.angle_gamma   90.00
#
_symmetry.space_group_name_H-M   'P 1'
#
loop_
_entity.id
_entity.type
_entity.pdbx_description
1 polymer ?
#
loop_
_entity_poly.entity_id
_entity_poly.type
_entity_poly.pdbx_seq_one_letter_code
_entity_poly.pdbx_strand_id
1 'polypeptide(L)'
;MRYSFRLAELVGHDPDPRKRPGTIKEIVEHTGLDRHQVSGLLKNQVKYIPFEALSRLCDYLVKKGKVEADKLPGALFAVEPENFWELLGRRKKLELCVGVRQAESQEWSGSAWVTASDAVLLGELLNDVSTLGGSAKFRRDFELDKDRIDKDRIVRSELEQLNQTLVWSPSPESSPEVIDRSEKVYRAFSDAVGDRAMVCIGSTKSNPVVELILAETFGCAPFESQDAMNRETERSCPIFLRYRDDDPHPASCCSGLSLGRSHNTDQPGIWYET
;
A
#
# COMPACT_ATOMS: atom_id res chain seq x y z
N MET A 1 -6.22 5.84 5.48
CA MET A 1 -6.33 4.44 5.05
C MET A 1 -7.45 3.79 5.87
N ARG A 2 -8.47 3.22 5.24
CA ARG A 2 -9.57 2.55 5.95
C ARG A 2 -9.43 1.05 5.76
N TYR A 3 -9.49 0.31 6.86
CA TYR A 3 -9.58 -1.15 6.82
C TYR A 3 -11.04 -1.55 6.54
N SER A 4 -11.23 -2.53 5.67
CA SER A 4 -12.51 -3.17 5.40
C SER A 4 -12.53 -4.60 5.92
N PHE A 5 -13.71 -5.02 6.34
CA PHE A 5 -14.00 -6.39 6.73
C PHE A 5 -14.65 -7.14 5.55
N ARG A 6 -13.94 -8.11 4.97
CA ARG A 6 -14.28 -8.79 3.70
C ARG A 6 -15.13 -10.05 3.84
N LEU A 7 -15.90 -10.17 4.93
CA LEU A 7 -16.68 -11.38 5.19
C LEU A 7 -17.64 -11.71 4.04
N ALA A 8 -18.33 -10.72 3.46
CA ALA A 8 -19.28 -10.94 2.38
C ALA A 8 -18.63 -11.55 1.13
N GLU A 9 -17.44 -11.08 0.77
CA GLU A 9 -16.70 -11.60 -0.38
C GLU A 9 -16.27 -13.06 -0.17
N LEU A 10 -15.71 -13.35 1.02
CA LEU A 10 -15.23 -14.70 1.34
C LEU A 10 -16.34 -15.75 1.37
N VAL A 11 -17.55 -15.36 1.82
CA VAL A 11 -18.69 -16.28 1.87
C VAL A 11 -19.53 -16.25 0.58
N GLY A 12 -19.24 -15.35 -0.36
CA GLY A 12 -20.00 -15.16 -1.60
C GLY A 12 -21.41 -14.61 -1.36
N HIS A 13 -21.56 -13.69 -0.40
CA HIS A 13 -22.85 -13.09 -0.06
C HIS A 13 -23.25 -12.02 -1.09
N ASP A 14 -24.35 -12.25 -1.80
CA ASP A 14 -25.01 -11.27 -2.65
C ASP A 14 -26.13 -10.56 -1.84
N PRO A 15 -26.11 -9.22 -1.73
CA PRO A 15 -27.09 -8.46 -0.96
C PRO A 15 -28.50 -8.41 -1.59
N ASP A 16 -28.74 -8.99 -2.77
CA ASP A 16 -30.06 -9.03 -3.41
C ASP A 16 -31.13 -9.68 -2.49
N PRO A 17 -32.15 -8.92 -2.02
CA PRO A 17 -33.21 -9.43 -1.12
C PRO A 17 -34.01 -10.60 -1.71
N ARG A 18 -33.99 -10.76 -3.05
CA ARG A 18 -34.72 -11.80 -3.77
C ARG A 18 -33.99 -13.15 -3.73
N LYS A 19 -32.67 -13.13 -3.64
CA LYS A 19 -31.86 -14.33 -3.41
C LYS A 19 -31.68 -14.47 -1.90
N ARG A 20 -32.62 -15.09 -1.17
CA ARG A 20 -32.47 -15.27 0.29
C ARG A 20 -31.29 -16.18 0.60
N PRO A 21 -30.11 -15.69 1.03
CA PRO A 21 -28.97 -16.56 1.27
C PRO A 21 -29.12 -17.07 2.71
N GLY A 22 -29.12 -18.39 2.89
CA GLY A 22 -29.07 -19.02 4.22
C GLY A 22 -27.82 -18.66 5.04
N THR A 23 -26.87 -17.96 4.41
CA THR A 23 -25.56 -17.55 4.94
C THR A 23 -25.65 -16.82 6.28
N ILE A 24 -26.57 -15.86 6.47
CA ILE A 24 -26.69 -15.14 7.75
C ILE A 24 -27.07 -16.12 8.86
N LYS A 25 -28.06 -16.98 8.61
CA LYS A 25 -28.52 -17.98 9.58
C LYS A 25 -27.40 -18.98 9.90
N GLU A 26 -26.68 -19.42 8.87
CA GLU A 26 -25.58 -20.38 9.03
C GLU A 26 -24.41 -19.82 9.84
N ILE A 27 -24.03 -18.55 9.61
CA ILE A 27 -23.00 -17.86 10.40
C ILE A 27 -23.48 -17.69 11.84
N VAL A 28 -24.71 -17.27 12.07
CA VAL A 28 -25.30 -17.14 13.42
C VAL A 28 -25.24 -18.48 14.16
N GLU A 29 -25.63 -19.58 13.51
CA GLU A 29 -25.62 -20.93 14.11
C GLU A 29 -24.21 -21.42 14.45
N HIS A 30 -23.20 -21.10 13.64
CA HIS A 30 -21.82 -21.54 13.90
C HIS A 30 -21.06 -20.64 14.88
N THR A 31 -21.30 -19.34 14.84
CA THR A 31 -20.52 -18.36 15.62
C THR A 31 -21.20 -17.95 16.92
N GLY A 32 -22.52 -18.14 17.03
CA GLY A 32 -23.34 -17.64 18.13
C GLY A 32 -23.49 -16.11 18.13
N LEU A 33 -23.11 -15.43 17.03
CA LEU A 33 -23.29 -14.00 16.86
C LEU A 33 -24.76 -13.63 16.66
N ASP A 34 -25.13 -12.42 17.05
CA ASP A 34 -26.46 -11.90 16.76
C ASP A 34 -26.66 -11.65 15.25
N ARG A 35 -27.88 -11.83 14.75
CA ARG A 35 -28.23 -11.65 13.34
C ARG A 35 -27.90 -10.25 12.83
N HIS A 36 -28.13 -9.21 13.64
CA HIS A 36 -27.82 -7.83 13.24
C HIS A 36 -26.31 -7.59 13.19
N GLN A 37 -25.55 -8.20 14.11
CA GLN A 37 -24.09 -8.14 14.07
C GLN A 37 -23.54 -8.82 12.81
N VAL A 38 -24.02 -10.03 12.47
CA VAL A 38 -23.62 -10.72 11.23
C VAL A 38 -23.98 -9.89 9.99
N SER A 39 -25.18 -9.30 9.95
CA SER A 39 -25.57 -8.41 8.85
C SER A 39 -24.68 -7.18 8.75
N GLY A 40 -24.30 -6.58 9.88
CA GLY A 40 -23.36 -5.46 9.93
C GLY A 40 -21.95 -5.85 9.49
N LEU A 41 -21.48 -7.05 9.85
CA LEU A 41 -20.18 -7.58 9.41
C LEU A 41 -20.16 -7.82 7.90
N LEU A 42 -21.23 -8.40 7.33
CA LEU A 42 -21.37 -8.58 5.88
C LEU A 42 -21.40 -7.25 5.12
N LYS A 43 -21.88 -6.17 5.76
CA LYS A 43 -21.93 -4.82 5.18
C LYS A 43 -20.70 -3.96 5.48
N ASN A 44 -19.69 -4.48 6.19
CA ASN A 44 -18.54 -3.71 6.66
C ASN A 44 -18.92 -2.44 7.48
N GLN A 45 -19.99 -2.54 8.29
CA GLN A 45 -20.54 -1.42 9.09
C GLN A 45 -20.21 -1.53 10.58
N VAL A 46 -19.68 -2.67 11.02
CA VAL A 46 -19.37 -2.93 12.43
C VAL A 46 -18.04 -2.27 12.81
N LYS A 47 -18.04 -1.50 13.90
CA LYS A 47 -16.85 -0.79 14.40
C LYS A 47 -15.87 -1.70 15.17
N TYR A 48 -16.37 -2.74 15.81
CA TYR A 48 -15.59 -3.65 16.64
C TYR A 48 -16.17 -5.07 16.59
N ILE A 49 -15.30 -6.07 16.57
CA ILE A 49 -15.66 -7.47 16.74
C ILE A 49 -14.88 -8.02 17.94
N PRO A 50 -15.55 -8.65 18.93
CA PRO A 50 -14.84 -9.31 20.02
C PRO A 50 -13.92 -10.43 19.48
N PHE A 51 -12.74 -10.61 20.06
CA PHE A 51 -11.78 -11.63 19.59
C PHE A 51 -12.34 -13.05 19.60
N GLU A 52 -13.17 -13.39 20.59
CA GLU A 52 -13.84 -14.70 20.64
C GLU A 52 -14.78 -14.90 19.44
N ALA A 53 -15.53 -13.86 19.07
CA ALA A 53 -16.38 -13.91 17.88
C ALA A 53 -15.58 -13.98 16.59
N LEU A 54 -14.45 -13.25 16.51
CA LEU A 54 -13.53 -13.32 15.37
C LEU A 54 -12.95 -14.74 15.22
N SER A 55 -12.53 -15.37 16.32
CA SER A 55 -12.03 -16.75 16.32
C SER A 55 -13.07 -17.72 15.77
N ARG A 56 -14.31 -17.66 16.27
CA ARG A 56 -15.40 -18.55 15.80
C ARG A 56 -15.73 -18.31 14.33
N LEU A 57 -15.62 -17.06 13.86
CA LEU A 57 -15.80 -16.73 12.45
C LEU A 57 -14.69 -17.31 11.58
N CYS A 58 -13.43 -17.26 12.03
CA CYS A 58 -12.31 -17.94 11.38
C CYS A 58 -12.56 -19.45 11.29
N ASP A 59 -12.97 -20.08 12.40
CA ASP A 59 -13.29 -21.52 12.43
C ASP A 59 -14.41 -21.88 11.43
N TYR A 60 -15.45 -21.03 11.34
CA TYR A 60 -16.52 -21.18 10.36
C TYR A 60 -15.98 -21.15 8.92
N LEU A 61 -15.10 -20.19 8.60
CA LEU A 61 -14.53 -20.05 7.25
C LEU A 61 -13.65 -21.25 6.86
N VAL A 62 -12.83 -21.74 7.79
CA VAL A 62 -12.01 -22.94 7.58
C VAL A 62 -12.91 -24.17 7.37
N LYS A 63 -13.89 -24.38 8.26
CA LYS A 63 -14.81 -25.54 8.19
C LYS A 63 -15.63 -25.56 6.90
N LYS A 64 -15.94 -24.39 6.34
CA LYS A 64 -16.68 -24.27 5.07
C LYS A 64 -15.77 -24.26 3.84
N GLY A 65 -14.46 -24.46 4.01
CA GLY A 65 -13.49 -24.50 2.92
C GLY A 65 -13.38 -23.18 2.16
N LYS A 66 -13.69 -22.05 2.83
CA LYS A 66 -13.67 -20.71 2.21
C LYS A 66 -12.28 -20.10 2.22
N VAL A 67 -11.51 -20.34 3.28
CA VAL A 67 -10.16 -19.81 3.49
C VAL A 67 -9.31 -20.85 4.23
N GLU A 68 -8.03 -20.93 3.89
CA GLU A 68 -7.05 -21.75 4.62
C GLU A 68 -6.71 -21.11 5.99
N ALA A 69 -6.39 -21.94 6.98
CA ALA A 69 -6.20 -21.47 8.36
C ALA A 69 -4.99 -20.53 8.53
N ASP A 70 -3.95 -20.70 7.73
CA ASP A 70 -2.73 -19.88 7.71
C ASP A 70 -2.96 -18.44 7.22
N LYS A 71 -4.04 -18.21 6.47
CA LYS A 71 -4.39 -16.89 5.93
C LYS A 71 -5.33 -16.10 6.86
N LEU A 72 -5.83 -16.70 7.93
CA LEU A 72 -6.75 -16.07 8.88
C LEU A 72 -6.00 -15.56 10.13
N PRO A 73 -6.45 -14.44 10.75
CA PRO A 73 -7.59 -13.62 10.36
C PRO A 73 -7.27 -12.63 9.24
N GLY A 74 -6.03 -12.58 8.73
CA GLY A 74 -5.58 -11.59 7.74
C GLY A 74 -6.49 -11.45 6.52
N ALA A 75 -6.98 -12.57 5.97
CA ALA A 75 -7.90 -12.60 4.83
C ALA A 75 -9.25 -11.89 5.08
N LEU A 76 -9.69 -11.77 6.34
CA LEU A 76 -10.91 -11.02 6.70
C LEU A 76 -10.72 -9.51 6.60
N PHE A 77 -9.48 -9.03 6.58
CA PHE A 77 -9.18 -7.61 6.54
C PHE A 77 -8.58 -7.24 5.18
N ALA A 78 -9.00 -6.10 4.64
CA ALA A 78 -8.29 -5.48 3.54
C ALA A 78 -8.14 -3.99 3.74
N VAL A 79 -7.27 -3.41 2.94
CA VAL A 79 -7.19 -1.98 2.77
C VAL A 79 -8.12 -1.60 1.63
N GLU A 80 -8.99 -0.60 1.85
CA GLU A 80 -9.81 -0.01 0.78
C GLU A 80 -8.96 1.04 0.03
N PRO A 81 -8.44 0.73 -1.18
CA PRO A 81 -7.56 1.63 -1.91
C PRO A 81 -8.29 2.89 -2.40
N GLU A 82 -9.62 2.86 -2.52
CA GLU A 82 -10.42 3.98 -3.03
C GLU A 82 -10.29 5.23 -2.14
N ASN A 83 -10.16 5.04 -0.82
CA ASN A 83 -9.92 6.16 0.09
C ASN A 83 -8.52 6.74 -0.09
N PHE A 84 -7.54 5.93 -0.46
CA PHE A 84 -6.20 6.40 -0.78
C PHE A 84 -6.22 7.21 -2.09
N TRP A 85 -6.93 6.72 -3.11
CA TRP A 85 -7.16 7.45 -4.36
C TRP A 85 -7.89 8.76 -4.15
N GLU A 86 -8.92 8.79 -3.30
CA GLU A 86 -9.62 10.01 -2.91
C GLU A 86 -8.69 11.00 -2.19
N LEU A 87 -7.84 10.50 -1.29
CA LEU A 87 -6.87 11.35 -0.57
C LEU A 87 -5.84 11.98 -1.51
N LEU A 88 -5.44 11.29 -2.58
CA LEU A 88 -4.54 11.81 -3.60
C LEU A 88 -5.27 12.77 -4.56
N GLY A 89 -6.46 12.41 -5.03
CA GLY A 89 -7.24 13.22 -5.96
C GLY A 89 -7.79 14.53 -5.37
N ARG A 90 -7.85 14.65 -4.05
CA ARG A 90 -8.17 15.91 -3.36
C ARG A 90 -7.01 16.89 -3.24
N ARG A 91 -5.79 16.45 -3.56
CA ARG A 91 -4.63 17.34 -3.46
C ARG A 91 -4.63 18.27 -4.65
N LYS A 92 -4.27 19.54 -4.43
CA LYS A 92 -4.06 20.49 -5.54
C LYS A 92 -2.85 20.11 -6.39
N LYS A 93 -1.80 19.55 -5.78
CA LYS A 93 -0.57 19.14 -6.46
C LYS A 93 -0.20 17.69 -6.15
N LEU A 94 0.09 16.90 -7.17
CA LEU A 94 0.57 15.53 -7.03
C LEU A 94 1.89 15.35 -7.78
N GLU A 95 2.91 14.89 -7.06
CA GLU A 95 4.21 14.51 -7.60
C GLU A 95 4.33 12.98 -7.63
N LEU A 96 4.51 12.40 -8.81
CA LEU A 96 4.76 10.98 -8.99
C LEU A 96 6.24 10.78 -9.28
N CYS A 97 6.99 10.29 -8.30
CA CYS A 97 8.42 10.03 -8.44
C CYS A 97 8.64 8.57 -8.86
N VAL A 98 9.28 8.34 -10.00
CA VAL A 98 9.46 7.01 -10.60
C VAL A 98 10.93 6.69 -10.78
N GLY A 99 11.32 5.52 -10.30
CA GLY A 99 12.67 4.99 -10.44
C GLY A 99 13.00 4.55 -11.87
N VAL A 100 14.16 4.98 -12.37
CA VAL A 100 14.67 4.65 -13.71
C VAL A 100 16.00 3.95 -13.58
N ARG A 101 16.13 2.80 -14.24
CA ARG A 101 17.36 2.01 -14.31
C ARG A 101 18.14 2.36 -15.58
N GLN A 102 19.46 2.26 -15.50
CA GLN A 102 20.37 2.50 -16.62
C GLN A 102 21.02 1.20 -17.08
N ALA A 103 21.28 1.10 -18.39
CA ALA A 103 22.01 -0.03 -18.96
C ALA A 103 23.47 0.02 -18.50
N GLU A 104 23.97 -1.07 -17.93
CA GLU A 104 25.40 -1.22 -17.65
C GLU A 104 26.19 -1.55 -18.94
N SER A 105 25.54 -2.07 -19.98
CA SER A 105 26.19 -2.46 -21.24
C SER A 105 25.78 -1.59 -22.44
N GLN A 106 26.73 -1.37 -23.35
CA GLN A 106 26.53 -0.67 -24.64
C GLN A 106 25.68 -1.47 -25.65
N GLU A 107 25.29 -2.71 -25.34
CA GLU A 107 24.57 -3.59 -26.27
C GLU A 107 23.08 -3.25 -26.37
N TRP A 108 22.54 -2.53 -25.38
CA TRP A 108 21.15 -2.08 -25.42
C TRP A 108 21.07 -0.62 -25.87
N SER A 109 20.32 -0.36 -26.94
CA SER A 109 20.12 1.00 -27.47
C SER A 109 19.23 1.88 -26.58
N GLY A 110 18.57 1.29 -25.58
CA GLY A 110 17.86 2.02 -24.53
C GLY A 110 18.82 2.38 -23.40
N SER A 111 19.19 3.66 -23.29
CA SER A 111 20.04 4.15 -22.20
C SER A 111 19.38 4.07 -20.82
N ALA A 112 18.05 3.92 -20.76
CA ALA A 112 17.29 3.93 -19.52
C ALA A 112 15.94 3.19 -19.65
N TRP A 113 15.48 2.54 -18.58
CA TRP A 113 14.16 1.89 -18.52
C TRP A 113 13.51 1.95 -17.14
N VAL A 114 12.19 1.82 -17.13
CA VAL A 114 11.38 1.62 -15.91
C VAL A 114 10.96 0.16 -15.86
N THR A 115 10.85 -0.42 -14.67
CA THR A 115 10.37 -1.81 -14.56
C THR A 115 8.91 -1.92 -15.01
N ALA A 116 8.54 -3.04 -15.62
CA ALA A 116 7.16 -3.23 -16.09
C ALA A 116 6.13 -3.11 -14.94
N SER A 117 6.47 -3.60 -13.75
CA SER A 117 5.63 -3.48 -12.56
C SER A 117 5.42 -2.02 -12.14
N ASP A 118 6.48 -1.21 -12.13
CA ASP A 118 6.39 0.20 -11.74
C ASP A 118 5.59 1.00 -12.79
N ALA A 119 5.75 0.67 -14.08
CA ALA A 119 4.99 1.30 -15.17
C ALA A 119 3.48 0.96 -15.10
N VAL A 120 3.14 -0.29 -14.80
CA VAL A 120 1.73 -0.70 -14.59
C VAL A 120 1.15 0.02 -13.38
N LEU A 121 1.86 0.05 -12.25
CA LEU A 121 1.40 0.73 -11.04
C LEU A 121 1.23 2.24 -11.27
N LEU A 122 2.13 2.88 -12.02
CA LEU A 122 1.99 4.27 -12.43
C LEU A 122 0.73 4.48 -13.28
N GLY A 123 0.45 3.58 -14.23
CA GLY A 123 -0.75 3.62 -15.05
C GLY A 123 -2.03 3.51 -14.22
N GLU A 124 -2.09 2.56 -13.29
CA GLU A 124 -3.21 2.39 -12.35
C GLU A 124 -3.38 3.63 -11.46
N LEU A 125 -2.30 4.18 -10.91
CA LEU A 125 -2.32 5.41 -10.12
C LEU A 125 -2.89 6.59 -10.91
N LEU A 126 -2.42 6.78 -12.14
CA LEU A 126 -2.90 7.86 -13.01
C LEU A 126 -4.38 7.67 -13.35
N ASN A 127 -4.79 6.45 -13.68
CA ASN A 127 -6.17 6.13 -13.96
C ASN A 127 -7.06 6.37 -12.74
N ASP A 128 -6.70 5.85 -11.57
CA ASP A 128 -7.53 5.95 -10.36
C ASP A 128 -7.54 7.35 -9.76
N VAL A 129 -6.42 8.08 -9.77
CA VAL A 129 -6.41 9.46 -9.28
C VAL A 129 -7.22 10.38 -10.19
N SER A 130 -7.18 10.15 -11.51
CA SER A 130 -7.98 10.94 -12.47
C SER A 130 -9.46 10.56 -12.48
N THR A 131 -9.80 9.28 -12.25
CA THR A 131 -11.18 8.77 -12.31
C THR A 131 -11.87 8.66 -10.94
N LEU A 132 -11.21 8.11 -9.92
CA LEU A 132 -11.75 7.88 -8.57
C LEU A 132 -11.48 9.03 -7.59
N GLY A 133 -10.42 9.81 -7.81
CA GLY A 133 -10.15 11.06 -7.07
C GLY A 133 -11.31 12.07 -7.08
N GLY A 134 -12.23 11.91 -8.04
CA GLY A 134 -13.56 12.57 -8.04
C GLY A 134 -14.75 11.64 -7.72
N SER A 135 -14.69 10.36 -8.07
CA SER A 135 -15.91 9.50 -8.13
C SER A 135 -16.08 8.50 -6.98
N ALA A 136 -15.11 8.33 -6.07
CA ALA A 136 -15.08 7.19 -5.15
C ALA A 136 -16.29 7.11 -4.19
N LYS A 137 -16.80 8.25 -3.70
CA LYS A 137 -18.03 8.28 -2.89
C LYS A 137 -19.29 7.91 -3.68
N PHE A 138 -19.28 8.08 -5.00
CA PHE A 138 -20.44 7.80 -5.83
C PHE A 138 -20.66 6.31 -6.07
N ARG A 139 -19.61 5.46 -6.15
CA ARG A 139 -19.84 4.03 -6.38
C ARG A 139 -20.61 3.35 -5.24
N ARG A 140 -20.41 3.75 -3.98
CA ARG A 140 -21.17 3.19 -2.84
C ARG A 140 -22.59 3.74 -2.75
N ASP A 141 -22.78 5.03 -3.03
CA ASP A 141 -24.10 5.66 -2.95
C ASP A 141 -25.01 5.25 -4.14
N PHE A 142 -24.44 4.98 -5.33
CA PHE A 142 -25.20 4.49 -6.49
C PHE A 142 -25.78 3.08 -6.32
N GLU A 143 -25.17 2.23 -5.49
CA GLU A 143 -25.71 0.89 -5.21
C GLU A 143 -26.82 0.92 -4.15
N LEU A 144 -26.84 1.94 -3.28
CA LEU A 144 -27.78 2.04 -2.17
C LEU A 144 -28.98 2.96 -2.44
N ASP A 145 -28.90 3.88 -3.40
CA ASP A 145 -29.97 4.86 -3.62
C ASP A 145 -30.18 5.17 -5.12
N LYS A 146 -30.89 4.28 -5.82
CA LYS A 146 -31.22 4.45 -7.25
C LYS A 146 -32.21 5.59 -7.54
N ASP A 147 -32.82 6.18 -6.52
CA ASP A 147 -33.97 7.09 -6.69
C ASP A 147 -33.67 8.58 -6.42
N ARG A 148 -32.41 8.97 -6.13
CA ARG A 148 -32.03 10.37 -5.95
C ARG A 148 -30.73 10.73 -6.66
N ILE A 149 -30.80 10.84 -7.99
CA ILE A 149 -29.71 11.41 -8.79
C ILE A 149 -29.75 12.95 -8.63
N ASP A 150 -29.08 13.46 -7.60
CA ASP A 150 -28.68 14.87 -7.59
C ASP A 150 -27.55 15.06 -8.61
N LYS A 151 -27.87 15.67 -9.75
CA LYS A 151 -26.94 15.88 -10.88
C LYS A 151 -25.77 16.83 -10.58
N ASP A 152 -25.80 17.55 -9.46
CA ASP A 152 -24.84 18.63 -9.15
C ASP A 152 -23.63 18.21 -8.32
N ARG A 153 -23.49 16.92 -7.99
CA ARG A 153 -22.50 16.49 -7.01
C ARG A 153 -21.33 15.68 -7.58
N ILE A 154 -21.03 15.79 -8.87
CA ILE A 154 -19.79 15.23 -9.43
C ILE A 154 -18.60 15.92 -8.75
N VAL A 155 -18.08 15.33 -7.68
CA VAL A 155 -16.77 15.71 -7.13
C VAL A 155 -15.80 15.37 -8.26
N ARG A 156 -15.12 16.36 -8.80
CA ARG A 156 -14.04 16.15 -9.76
C ARG A 156 -12.74 16.13 -8.97
N SER A 157 -11.70 15.49 -9.52
CA SER A 157 -10.36 15.63 -8.96
C SER A 157 -10.05 17.12 -8.77
N GLU A 158 -9.56 17.49 -7.59
CA GLU A 158 -9.16 18.87 -7.26
C GLU A 158 -7.71 19.15 -7.70
N LEU A 159 -7.09 18.21 -8.43
CA LEU A 159 -5.75 18.36 -8.98
C LEU A 159 -5.66 19.52 -9.96
N GLU A 160 -4.86 20.50 -9.60
CA GLU A 160 -4.46 21.63 -10.44
C GLU A 160 -3.15 21.31 -11.17
N GLN A 161 -2.26 20.52 -10.55
CA GLN A 161 -0.96 20.16 -11.09
C GLN A 161 -0.62 18.69 -10.82
N LEU A 162 -0.22 17.98 -11.88
CA LEU A 162 0.28 16.61 -11.82
C LEU A 162 1.66 16.58 -12.48
N ASN A 163 2.68 16.20 -11.72
CA ASN A 163 4.04 16.07 -12.19
C ASN A 163 4.48 14.60 -12.13
N GLN A 164 5.31 14.21 -13.10
CA GLN A 164 6.01 12.93 -13.09
C GLN A 164 7.50 13.21 -13.12
N THR A 165 8.20 12.83 -12.07
CA THR A 165 9.65 13.04 -11.94
C THR A 165 10.36 11.69 -12.03
N LEU A 166 11.35 11.64 -12.92
CA LEU A 166 12.21 10.48 -13.10
C LEU A 166 13.48 10.64 -12.28
N VAL A 167 13.77 9.63 -11.45
CA VAL A 167 14.97 9.56 -10.62
C VAL A 167 15.76 8.30 -10.94
N TRP A 168 17.09 8.42 -10.95
CA TRP A 168 17.95 7.28 -11.22
C TRP A 168 17.95 6.30 -10.06
N SER A 169 17.89 5.01 -10.38
CA SER A 169 18.08 3.95 -9.41
C SER A 169 19.52 3.98 -8.88
N PRO A 170 19.73 3.81 -7.58
CA PRO A 170 21.08 3.66 -7.04
C PRO A 170 21.74 2.38 -7.58
N SER A 171 22.96 2.52 -8.08
CA SER A 171 23.88 1.40 -8.29
C SER A 171 24.44 0.92 -6.94
N PRO A 172 25.02 -0.30 -6.86
CA PRO A 172 25.76 -0.74 -5.67
C PRO A 172 26.83 0.27 -5.24
N GLU A 173 27.46 0.92 -6.22
CA GLU A 173 28.34 2.07 -6.05
C GLU A 173 27.54 3.37 -6.23
N SER A 174 26.54 3.61 -5.38
CA SER A 174 25.60 4.73 -5.54
C SER A 174 26.35 6.03 -5.83
N SER A 175 26.26 6.53 -7.06
CA SER A 175 26.99 7.74 -7.47
C SER A 175 26.50 8.92 -6.62
N PRO A 176 27.39 9.79 -6.10
CA PRO A 176 26.99 11.03 -5.43
C PRO A 176 25.99 11.86 -6.23
N GLU A 177 25.99 11.74 -7.57
CA GLU A 177 25.03 12.39 -8.46
C GLU A 177 23.59 11.86 -8.28
N VAL A 178 23.42 10.54 -8.05
CA VAL A 178 22.09 9.94 -7.83
C VAL A 178 21.51 10.44 -6.51
N ILE A 179 22.34 10.48 -5.46
CA ILE A 179 21.98 11.01 -4.15
C ILE A 179 21.61 12.49 -4.26
N ASP A 180 22.49 13.33 -4.80
CA ASP A 180 22.26 14.77 -4.97
C ASP A 180 20.99 15.06 -5.79
N ARG A 181 20.75 14.31 -6.87
CA ARG A 181 19.53 14.47 -7.67
C ARG A 181 18.28 14.07 -6.89
N SER A 182 18.34 12.99 -6.11
CA SER A 182 17.21 12.56 -5.27
C SER A 182 16.91 13.57 -4.16
N GLU A 183 17.95 14.14 -3.54
CA GLU A 183 17.81 15.21 -2.55
C GLU A 183 17.16 16.45 -3.15
N LYS A 184 17.56 16.85 -4.36
CA LYS A 184 16.94 17.98 -5.07
C LYS A 184 15.46 17.77 -5.30
N VAL A 185 15.04 16.58 -5.73
CA VAL A 185 13.62 16.24 -5.93
C VAL A 185 12.86 16.29 -4.61
N TYR A 186 13.41 15.67 -3.56
CA TYR A 186 12.78 15.63 -2.25
C TYR A 186 12.68 17.02 -1.61
N ARG A 187 13.74 17.83 -1.66
CA ARG A 187 13.74 19.21 -1.15
C ARG A 187 12.79 20.10 -1.93
N ALA A 188 12.76 20.01 -3.26
CA ALA A 188 11.81 20.78 -4.06
C ALA A 188 10.34 20.49 -3.67
N PHE A 189 10.02 19.23 -3.35
CA PHE A 189 8.71 18.87 -2.81
C PHE A 189 8.49 19.35 -1.37
N SER A 190 9.50 19.21 -0.51
CA SER A 190 9.41 19.57 0.91
C SER A 190 9.28 21.08 1.12
N ASP A 191 10.01 21.87 0.33
CA ASP A 191 10.03 23.33 0.37
C ASP A 191 8.82 23.98 -0.32
N ALA A 192 8.10 23.23 -1.16
CA ALA A 192 6.89 23.74 -1.79
C ALA A 192 5.85 24.17 -0.74
N VAL A 193 5.00 25.15 -1.06
CA VAL A 193 3.91 25.59 -0.17
C VAL A 193 2.56 25.13 -0.75
N GLY A 194 1.63 24.79 0.15
CA GLY A 194 0.26 24.43 -0.20
C GLY A 194 -0.05 22.94 -0.11
N ASP A 195 -1.29 22.60 -0.47
CA ASP A 195 -1.82 21.24 -0.40
C ASP A 195 -1.27 20.36 -1.53
N ARG A 196 -0.50 19.34 -1.15
CA ARG A 196 0.27 18.51 -2.07
C ARG A 196 0.47 17.11 -1.54
N ALA A 197 0.74 16.18 -2.45
CA ALA A 197 1.21 14.84 -2.11
C ALA A 197 2.34 14.42 -3.06
N MET A 198 3.20 13.54 -2.55
CA MET A 198 4.20 12.83 -3.33
C MET A 198 3.94 11.33 -3.21
N VAL A 199 4.00 10.63 -4.34
CA VAL A 199 3.97 9.17 -4.39
C VAL A 199 5.27 8.71 -5.02
N CYS A 200 6.05 7.94 -4.27
CA CYS A 200 7.26 7.31 -4.78
C CYS A 200 6.93 5.89 -5.22
N ILE A 201 7.18 5.58 -6.49
CA ILE A 201 6.97 4.26 -7.08
C ILE A 201 8.30 3.52 -7.12
N GLY A 202 8.31 2.32 -6.55
CA GLY A 202 9.50 1.47 -6.44
C GLY A 202 9.93 1.26 -4.99
N SER A 203 11.17 0.78 -4.82
CA SER A 203 11.82 0.57 -3.52
C SER A 203 13.09 1.41 -3.43
N THR A 204 13.82 1.37 -2.31
CA THR A 204 15.11 2.07 -2.18
C THR A 204 16.11 1.69 -3.29
N LYS A 205 16.01 0.49 -3.86
CA LYS A 205 16.86 0.02 -4.98
C LYS A 205 16.53 0.64 -6.33
N SER A 206 15.33 1.19 -6.50
CA SER A 206 14.89 1.79 -7.77
C SER A 206 14.61 3.27 -7.67
N ASN A 207 14.19 3.74 -6.49
CA ASN A 207 13.77 5.11 -6.25
C ASN A 207 14.36 5.59 -4.92
N PRO A 208 15.50 6.30 -4.95
CA PRO A 208 16.20 6.75 -3.74
C PRO A 208 15.42 7.80 -2.94
N VAL A 209 14.39 8.44 -3.53
CA VAL A 209 13.52 9.38 -2.81
C VAL A 209 12.69 8.67 -1.74
N VAL A 210 12.38 7.38 -1.92
CA VAL A 210 11.70 6.57 -0.89
C VAL A 210 12.49 6.59 0.42
N GLU A 211 13.81 6.47 0.31
CA GLU A 211 14.70 6.45 1.47
C GLU A 211 14.75 7.79 2.19
N LEU A 212 14.80 8.90 1.44
CA LEU A 212 14.75 10.24 2.03
C LEU A 212 13.47 10.48 2.84
N ILE A 213 12.32 10.01 2.33
CA ILE A 213 11.04 10.11 3.04
C ILE A 213 11.08 9.31 4.34
N LEU A 214 11.58 8.07 4.29
CA LEU A 214 11.67 7.20 5.48
C LEU A 214 12.66 7.75 6.50
N ALA A 215 13.82 8.22 6.04
CA ALA A 215 14.86 8.82 6.86
C ALA A 215 14.35 10.04 7.62
N GLU A 216 13.66 10.96 6.95
CA GLU A 216 13.03 12.12 7.58
C GLU A 216 11.94 11.69 8.58
N THR A 217 11.10 10.72 8.20
CA THR A 217 9.97 10.27 9.04
C THR A 217 10.42 9.66 10.37
N PHE A 218 11.53 8.91 10.35
CA PHE A 218 12.07 8.21 11.53
C PHE A 218 13.29 8.90 12.14
N GLY A 219 13.73 10.05 11.61
CA GLY A 219 14.85 10.83 12.13
C GLY A 219 16.20 10.11 12.03
N CYS A 220 16.45 9.41 10.92
CA CYS A 220 17.71 8.70 10.69
C CYS A 220 18.49 9.25 9.49
N ALA A 221 19.76 8.85 9.36
CA ALA A 221 20.61 9.25 8.23
C ALA A 221 20.29 8.40 6.99
N PRO A 222 19.92 9.00 5.85
CA PRO A 222 19.67 8.26 4.62
C PRO A 222 20.97 7.75 3.99
N PHE A 223 20.86 6.69 3.20
CA PHE A 223 21.91 6.05 2.42
C PHE A 223 23.07 5.45 3.24
N GLU A 224 22.83 5.15 4.52
CA GLU A 224 23.79 4.52 5.42
C GLU A 224 23.35 3.10 5.78
N SER A 225 24.18 2.09 5.48
CA SER A 225 23.86 0.69 5.81
C SER A 225 23.85 0.46 7.32
N GLN A 226 22.82 -0.22 7.80
CA GLN A 226 22.69 -0.69 9.18
C GLN A 226 22.81 -2.22 9.30
N ASP A 227 23.38 -2.91 8.29
CA ASP A 227 23.56 -4.38 8.33
C ASP A 227 24.50 -4.84 9.46
N ALA A 228 25.33 -3.93 9.98
CA ALA A 228 26.31 -4.22 11.03
C ALA A 228 25.76 -4.14 12.46
N MET A 229 24.48 -3.76 12.65
CA MET A 229 23.87 -3.65 13.99
C MET A 229 23.87 -5.00 14.71
N ASN A 230 24.06 -4.99 16.03
CA ASN A 230 24.10 -6.24 16.79
C ASN A 230 22.69 -6.79 16.99
N ARG A 231 21.73 -5.90 17.27
CA ARG A 231 20.32 -6.23 17.50
C ARG A 231 19.42 -5.46 16.56
N GLU A 232 18.27 -6.05 16.25
CA GLU A 232 17.22 -5.42 15.44
C GLU A 232 16.76 -4.08 16.04
N THR A 233 16.54 -4.01 17.35
CA THR A 233 16.11 -2.79 18.07
C THR A 233 17.14 -1.65 18.09
N GLU A 234 18.35 -1.88 17.59
CA GLU A 234 19.38 -0.83 17.46
C GLU A 234 19.25 -0.08 16.13
N ARG A 235 18.38 -0.55 15.22
CA ARG A 235 18.12 0.12 13.97
C ARG A 235 17.38 1.43 14.21
N SER A 236 17.66 2.40 13.36
CA SER A 236 17.02 3.71 13.46
C SER A 236 15.68 3.76 12.73
N CYS A 237 15.51 2.91 11.71
CA CYS A 237 14.26 2.75 10.98
C CYS A 237 13.59 1.43 11.37
N PRO A 238 12.36 1.45 11.92
CA PRO A 238 11.65 0.24 12.35
C PRO A 238 11.13 -0.61 11.17
N ILE A 239 11.18 -0.07 9.95
CA ILE A 239 10.84 -0.78 8.72
C ILE A 239 12.15 -1.23 8.07
N PHE A 240 12.25 -2.52 7.78
CA PHE A 240 13.42 -3.11 7.12
C PHE A 240 13.02 -3.90 5.88
N LEU A 241 13.55 -3.54 4.71
CA LEU A 241 13.42 -4.31 3.49
C LEU A 241 14.70 -5.14 3.27
N ARG A 242 14.61 -6.46 3.47
CA ARG A 242 15.72 -7.37 3.16
C ARG A 242 15.84 -7.55 1.65
N TYR A 243 17.00 -7.23 1.10
CA TYR A 243 17.33 -7.44 -0.30
C TYR A 243 17.40 -8.92 -0.65
N ARG A 244 17.24 -9.21 -1.95
CA ARG A 244 17.59 -10.53 -2.49
C ARG A 244 19.09 -10.62 -2.70
N ASP A 245 19.62 -11.81 -2.66
CA ASP A 245 21.06 -12.04 -2.77
C ASP A 245 21.62 -11.62 -4.14
N ASP A 246 20.79 -11.65 -5.18
CA ASP A 246 21.11 -11.31 -6.58
C ASP A 246 20.74 -9.88 -6.99
N ASP A 247 20.10 -9.11 -6.10
CA ASP A 247 19.76 -7.71 -6.36
C ASP A 247 20.95 -6.77 -6.05
N PRO A 248 20.96 -5.53 -6.59
CA PRO A 248 21.83 -4.48 -6.08
C PRO A 248 21.62 -4.23 -4.58
N HIS A 249 22.71 -4.03 -3.83
CA HIS A 249 22.71 -3.75 -2.39
C HIS A 249 23.19 -2.32 -2.09
N PRO A 250 22.47 -1.28 -2.55
CA PRO A 250 22.84 0.08 -2.18
C PRO A 250 22.71 0.26 -0.66
N ALA A 251 23.63 1.03 -0.10
CA ALA A 251 23.61 1.39 1.32
C ALA A 251 22.28 2.06 1.67
N SER A 252 21.63 1.60 2.74
CA SER A 252 20.29 2.06 3.09
C SER A 252 20.00 1.99 4.59
N CYS A 253 19.31 3.00 5.10
CA CYS A 253 18.88 3.06 6.50
C CYS A 253 17.70 2.14 6.81
N CYS A 254 16.87 1.83 5.80
CA CYS A 254 15.64 1.04 5.91
C CYS A 254 15.67 -0.26 5.11
N SER A 255 16.82 -0.60 4.51
CA SER A 255 16.97 -1.81 3.69
C SER A 255 18.38 -2.38 3.82
N GLY A 256 18.57 -3.65 3.46
CA GLY A 256 19.89 -4.28 3.58
C GLY A 256 19.87 -5.80 3.45
N LEU A 257 20.96 -6.44 3.84
CA LEU A 257 21.11 -7.89 3.82
C LEU A 257 20.69 -8.56 5.13
N SER A 258 20.80 -7.84 6.25
CA SER A 258 20.52 -8.37 7.59
C SER A 258 19.82 -7.36 8.49
N LEU A 259 18.80 -7.84 9.23
CA LEU A 259 18.12 -7.04 10.26
C LEU A 259 19.06 -6.73 11.44
N GLY A 260 19.97 -7.65 11.75
CA GLY A 260 21.01 -7.52 12.76
C GLY A 260 21.78 -8.84 12.91
N ARG A 261 23.01 -8.77 13.42
CA ARG A 261 23.90 -9.95 13.52
C ARG A 261 23.32 -11.12 14.32
N SER A 262 22.47 -10.82 15.31
CA SER A 262 21.84 -11.85 16.14
C SER A 262 20.56 -12.45 15.54
N HIS A 263 20.08 -11.96 14.40
CA HIS A 263 18.80 -12.39 13.80
C HIS A 263 19.03 -12.95 12.39
N ASN A 264 18.60 -14.20 12.17
CA ASN A 264 18.77 -14.85 10.86
C ASN A 264 17.62 -14.45 9.92
N THR A 265 17.80 -13.35 9.18
CA THR A 265 16.87 -12.95 8.11
C THR A 265 17.24 -13.63 6.80
N ASP A 266 16.83 -14.88 6.64
CA ASP A 266 17.17 -15.67 5.44
C ASP A 266 16.23 -15.41 4.25
N GLN A 267 15.08 -14.76 4.48
CA GLN A 267 14.07 -14.51 3.44
C GLN A 267 13.97 -13.04 3.03
N PRO A 268 14.07 -12.72 1.72
CA PRO A 268 13.80 -11.37 1.22
C PRO A 268 12.36 -10.96 1.52
N GLY A 269 12.15 -9.69 1.87
CA GLY A 269 10.82 -9.19 2.23
C GLY A 269 10.87 -7.97 3.14
N ILE A 270 9.68 -7.53 3.54
CA ILE A 270 9.51 -6.43 4.50
C ILE A 270 9.40 -7.04 5.89
N TRP A 271 10.26 -6.57 6.78
CA TRP A 271 10.32 -6.90 8.19
C TRP A 271 10.03 -5.63 9.00
N TYR A 272 9.50 -5.81 10.20
CA TYR A 272 9.26 -4.73 11.14
C TYR A 272 9.72 -5.16 12.52
N GLU A 273 10.21 -4.21 13.31
CA GLU A 273 10.47 -4.44 14.73
C GLU A 273 9.15 -4.77 15.45
N THR A 274 9.16 -5.84 16.26
CA THR A 274 8.06 -6.23 17.16
C THR A 274 8.27 -5.72 18.56
#